data_AF-A0A8J7VDN4-F1
#
_entry.id   AF-A0A8J7VDN4-F1
#
_cell.length_a   1.000
_cell.length_b   1.000
_cell.length_c   1.000
_cell.angle_alpha   90.00
_cell.angle_beta   90.00
_cell.angle_gamma   90.00
#
_symmetry.space_group_name_H-M   'P 1'
#
loop_
_entity.id
_entity.type
_entity.pdbx_description
1 polymer ?
#
loop_
_entity_poly.entity_id
_entity_poly.type
_entity_poly.pdbx_seq_one_letter_code
_entity_poly.pdbx_strand_id
1 'polypeptide(L)' 'MPPEKPSQNGCLESFTASSATIDAYRNDYNLNRPHRALGGLTPSEFAAQIA' A
#
# COMPACT_ATOMS: atom_id res chain seq x y z
N MET A 1 -16.57 -32.26 25.67
CA MET A 1 -16.22 -31.73 24.34
C MET A 1 -16.19 -30.21 24.44
N PRO A 2 -15.03 -29.56 24.28
CA PRO A 2 -14.96 -28.11 24.26
C PRO A 2 -15.61 -27.58 22.96
N PRO A 3 -16.33 -26.44 23.01
CA PRO A 3 -16.93 -25.86 21.81
C PRO A 3 -15.84 -25.30 20.87
N GLU A 4 -15.93 -25.64 19.59
CA GLU A 4 -15.12 -25.04 18.53
C GLU A 4 -15.29 -23.51 18.55
N LYS A 5 -14.16 -22.79 18.62
CA LYS A 5 -14.17 -21.33 18.52
C LYS A 5 -14.61 -20.94 17.10
N PRO A 6 -15.45 -19.91 16.92
CA PRO A 6 -15.81 -19.46 15.59
C PRO A 6 -14.56 -19.03 14.82
N SER A 7 -14.44 -19.60 13.61
CA SER A 7 -13.38 -19.35 12.64
C SER A 7 -13.30 -17.85 12.32
N GLN A 8 -12.20 -17.21 12.73
CA GLN A 8 -11.90 -15.80 12.45
C GLN A 8 -11.46 -15.56 10.98
N ASN A 9 -11.58 -16.57 10.12
CA ASN A 9 -10.91 -16.61 8.82
C ASN A 9 -11.46 -15.57 7.82
N GLY A 10 -12.73 -15.17 7.92
CA GLY A 10 -13.33 -14.18 7.02
C GLY A 10 -12.88 -12.72 7.25
N CYS A 11 -12.31 -12.39 8.41
CA CYS A 11 -11.82 -11.03 8.70
C CYS A 11 -10.45 -10.77 8.06
N LEU A 12 -9.62 -11.81 7.99
CA LEU A 12 -8.27 -11.73 7.43
C LEU A 12 -8.30 -11.45 5.93
N GLU A 13 -9.26 -12.02 5.21
CA GLU A 13 -9.43 -11.83 3.75
C GLU A 13 -9.75 -10.37 3.38
N SER A 14 -10.53 -9.66 4.21
CA SER A 14 -10.83 -8.24 4.00
C SER A 14 -9.61 -7.35 4.30
N PHE A 15 -8.84 -7.68 5.34
CA PHE A 15 -7.61 -6.95 5.69
C PHE A 15 -6.51 -7.13 4.63
N THR A 16 -6.34 -8.34 4.10
CA THR A 16 -5.34 -8.62 3.06
C THR A 16 -5.71 -7.92 1.75
N ALA A 17 -6.98 -7.96 1.34
CA ALA A 17 -7.46 -7.24 0.16
C ALA A 17 -7.29 -5.72 0.28
N SER A 18 -7.58 -5.16 1.47
CA SER A 18 -7.39 -3.74 1.77
C SER A 18 -5.91 -3.34 1.74
N SER A 19 -5.04 -4.17 2.33
CA SER A 19 -3.59 -3.94 2.31
C SER A 19 -3.02 -3.98 0.89
N ALA A 20 -3.43 -4.97 0.08
CA ALA A 20 -3.00 -5.07 -1.31
C ALA A 20 -3.42 -3.86 -2.15
N THR A 21 -4.62 -3.34 -1.91
CA THR A 21 -5.11 -2.12 -2.57
C THR A 21 -4.26 -0.91 -2.17
N ILE A 22 -3.99 -0.74 -0.88
CA ILE A 22 -3.15 0.35 -0.36
C ILE A 22 -1.74 0.27 -0.95
N ASP A 23 -1.13 -0.91 -1.01
CA ASP A 23 0.21 -1.08 -1.56
C ASP A 23 0.27 -0.77 -3.06
N ALA A 24 -0.76 -1.18 -3.81
CA ALA A 24 -0.88 -0.80 -5.23
C ALA A 24 -0.95 0.72 -5.40
N TYR A 25 -1.77 1.41 -4.60
CA TYR A 25 -1.84 2.88 -4.64
C TYR A 25 -0.53 3.55 -4.20
N ARG A 26 0.16 3.03 -3.18
CA ARG A 26 1.46 3.55 -2.74
C ARG A 26 2.50 3.44 -3.84
N ASN A 27 2.59 2.29 -4.50
CA ASN A 27 3.52 2.08 -5.60
C ASN A 27 3.22 3.02 -6.78
N ASP A 28 1.96 3.13 -7.19
CA ASP A 28 1.57 4.05 -8.27
C ASP A 28 1.93 5.50 -7.94
N TYR A 29 1.64 5.95 -6.72
CA TYR A 29 1.97 7.30 -6.29
C TYR A 29 3.48 7.56 -6.27
N ASN A 30 4.25 6.63 -5.71
CA ASN A 30 5.70 6.84 -5.56
C ASN A 30 6.47 6.74 -6.88
N LEU A 31 5.99 5.93 -7.84
CA LEU A 31 6.73 5.60 -9.07
C LEU A 31 6.20 6.28 -10.33
N ASN A 32 4.91 6.59 -10.40
CA ASN A 32 4.29 7.02 -11.68
C ASN A 32 3.68 8.41 -11.64
N ARG A 33 3.60 9.06 -10.46
CA ARG A 33 2.94 10.37 -10.32
C ARG A 33 3.96 11.49 -10.13
N PRO A 34 4.33 12.21 -11.20
CA PRO A 34 5.15 13.40 -11.07
C PRO A 34 4.40 14.54 -10.38
N HIS A 35 5.05 15.22 -9.44
CA HIS A 35 4.46 16.29 -8.65
C HIS A 35 5.12 17.63 -8.94
N ARG A 36 4.32 18.67 -9.19
CA ARG A 36 4.82 20.04 -9.46
C ARG A 36 5.66 20.61 -8.31
N ALA A 37 5.34 20.23 -7.06
CA ALA A 37 6.12 20.65 -5.89
C ALA A 37 7.53 20.04 -5.84
N LEU A 38 7.74 18.89 -6.50
CA LEU A 38 9.04 18.22 -6.65
C LEU A 38 9.72 18.57 -7.98
N GLY A 39 9.31 19.67 -8.63
CA GLY A 39 9.86 20.05 -9.94
C GLY A 39 9.39 19.17 -11.11
N GLY A 40 8.29 18.42 -10.94
CA GLY A 40 7.81 17.47 -11.94
C GLY A 40 8.41 16.07 -11.82
N LEU A 41 9.14 15.79 -10.73
CA LEU A 41 9.64 14.46 -10.40
C LEU A 41 8.62 13.65 -9.62
N THR A 42 8.70 12.34 -9.73
CA THR A 42 8.02 11.40 -8.83
C THR A 42 8.70 11.40 -7.45
N PRO A 43 7.99 11.00 -6.38
CA PRO A 43 8.60 10.86 -5.07
C PRO A 43 9.86 9.98 -5.06
N SER A 44 9.87 8.89 -5.82
CA SER A 44 11.03 7.99 -5.92
C SER A 44 12.23 8.65 -6.62
N GLU A 45 12.00 9.38 -7.72
CA GLU A 45 13.08 10.10 -8.42
C GLU A 45 13.67 11.21 -7.55
N PHE A 46 12.82 11.92 -6.82
CA PHE A 46 13.26 12.95 -5.88
C PHE A 46 14.10 12.35 -4.73
N ALA A 47 13.65 11.23 -4.14
CA ALA A 47 14.40 10.55 -3.09
C ALA A 47 15.79 10.08 -3.57
N ALA A 48 15.88 9.59 -4.82
CA ALA A 48 17.15 9.20 -5.42
C ALA A 48 18.14 10.37 -5.63
N GLN A 49 17.65 11.62 -5.68
CA GLN A 49 18.50 12.81 -5.79
C GLN A 49 19.02 13.34 -4.45
N ILE A 50 18.36 12.97 -3.34
CA ILE A 50 18.71 13.39 -1.97
C ILE A 50 19.56 12.32 -1.25
N ALA A 51 19.63 11.11 -1.81
CA ALA A 51 20.39 9.98 -1.27
C ALA A 51 21.92 10.16 -1.35
#